data_AF-A0A817R3C1-F1
#
_entry.id   AF-A0A817R3C1-F1
#
_cell.length_a   1.000
_cell.length_b   1.000
_cell.length_c   1.000
_cell.angle_alpha   90.00
_cell.angle_beta   90.00
_cell.angle_gamma   90.00
#
_symmetry.space_group_name_H-M   'P 1'
#
loop_
_entity.id
_entity.type
_entity.pdbx_description
1 polymer ?
#
loop_
_entity_poly.entity_id
_entity_poly.type
_entity_poly.pdbx_seq_one_letter_code
_entity_poly.pdbx_strand_id
1 'polypeptide(L)'
;MPTVGPLIICGLPRTGSTLLYNLLACDPNSRAPLFTEMCVESVPPISRSNSVEQERRTVAARLSAQMNEQLVGRTDMMAASHPRFAIEEDYHILRQAGVAVFYTMECSEHQSECESWLYDDTNKDYAYDYHETFLRMLNSADASPFHWLLKSPVHSLYLNTLLRHYPNAALIMTHRRLDDLLPSYCRLVWAFCSVNFSEADSTSQGTVTTLALKLIDKMIQRIVKFRTCEQHSEDQAVKAILDVAYDDLMNEPIGIVHRIYDHFALRWSDAFEAAMRAWLRDNPQGKQGRHTYSLTEIGLTREDIETRYADYINLFFRSSPSNTVSSN
;
A
#
# COMPACT_ATOMS: atom_id res chain seq x y z
N MET A 1 8.54 -23.23 2.17
CA MET A 1 8.52 -21.75 2.06
C MET A 1 9.85 -21.33 1.48
N PRO A 2 9.92 -20.28 0.65
CA PRO A 2 11.19 -19.80 0.14
C PRO A 2 12.16 -19.42 1.27
N THR A 3 13.46 -19.41 0.99
CA THR A 3 14.53 -19.09 1.95
C THR A 3 14.56 -17.63 2.39
N VAL A 4 13.86 -16.73 1.68
CA VAL A 4 13.67 -15.32 2.03
C VAL A 4 12.19 -15.09 2.32
N GLY A 5 11.87 -14.31 3.35
CA GLY A 5 10.49 -13.90 3.63
C GLY A 5 9.92 -13.00 2.52
N PRO A 6 8.63 -12.63 2.60
CA PRO A 6 8.03 -11.74 1.61
C PRO A 6 8.71 -10.36 1.60
N LEU A 7 8.79 -9.76 0.42
CA LEU A 7 9.10 -8.35 0.23
C LEU A 7 7.80 -7.55 0.38
N ILE A 8 7.69 -6.73 1.42
CA ILE A 8 6.44 -6.06 1.80
C ILE A 8 6.60 -4.54 1.72
N ILE A 9 5.80 -3.89 0.88
CA ILE A 9 5.72 -2.44 0.82
C ILE A 9 4.62 -1.96 1.77
N CYS A 10 4.98 -1.09 2.70
CA CYS A 10 4.05 -0.41 3.61
C CYS A 10 4.34 1.10 3.68
N GLY A 11 3.74 1.78 4.66
CA GLY A 11 3.74 3.23 4.78
C GLY A 11 2.35 3.82 4.64
N LEU A 12 2.29 5.10 4.30
CA LEU A 12 1.04 5.82 4.09
C LEU A 12 0.50 5.58 2.66
N PRO A 13 -0.81 5.75 2.41
CA PRO A 13 -1.32 5.79 1.05
C PRO A 13 -0.76 7.02 0.31
N ARG A 14 -0.80 7.00 -1.03
CA ARG A 14 -0.39 8.13 -1.91
C ARG A 14 1.10 8.51 -1.82
N THR A 15 1.97 7.56 -1.49
CA THR A 15 3.44 7.71 -1.38
C THR A 15 4.21 7.21 -2.60
N GLY A 16 3.54 6.95 -3.72
CA GLY A 16 4.17 6.37 -4.92
C GLY A 16 4.39 4.85 -4.84
N SER A 17 3.89 4.19 -3.80
CA SER A 17 3.98 2.73 -3.62
C SER A 17 3.43 1.93 -4.81
N THR A 18 2.42 2.43 -5.54
CA THR A 18 1.92 1.78 -6.76
C THR A 18 2.98 1.70 -7.87
N LEU A 19 3.75 2.77 -8.08
CA LEU A 19 4.87 2.74 -9.04
C LEU A 19 5.88 1.69 -8.60
N LEU A 20 6.31 1.76 -7.35
CA LEU A 20 7.30 0.85 -6.80
C LEU A 20 6.84 -0.62 -6.88
N TYR A 21 5.59 -0.90 -6.53
CA TYR A 21 5.00 -2.25 -6.57
C TYR A 21 5.02 -2.83 -7.98
N ASN A 22 4.65 -2.04 -8.99
CA ASN A 22 4.68 -2.50 -10.38
C ASN A 22 6.11 -2.71 -10.90
N LEU A 23 7.07 -1.88 -10.49
CA LEU A 23 8.47 -2.08 -10.85
C LEU A 23 9.02 -3.35 -10.23
N LEU A 24 8.78 -3.59 -8.94
CA LEU A 24 9.22 -4.81 -8.25
C LEU A 24 8.56 -6.06 -8.84
N ALA A 25 7.29 -5.98 -9.24
CA ALA A 25 6.58 -7.09 -9.88
C ALA A 25 7.10 -7.44 -11.28
N CYS A 26 7.96 -6.62 -11.88
CA CYS A 26 8.63 -6.98 -13.13
C CYS A 26 9.71 -8.06 -12.91
N ASP A 27 10.08 -8.40 -11.67
CA ASP A 27 11.07 -9.45 -11.40
C ASP A 27 10.45 -10.83 -11.66
N PRO A 28 10.99 -11.62 -12.60
CA PRO A 28 10.48 -12.97 -12.87
C PRO A 28 10.59 -13.93 -11.68
N ASN A 29 11.38 -13.59 -10.65
CA ASN A 29 11.53 -14.37 -9.43
C ASN A 29 10.54 -13.96 -8.32
N SER A 30 9.81 -12.87 -8.52
CA SER A 30 8.79 -12.38 -7.60
C SER A 30 7.40 -12.86 -7.99
N ARG A 31 6.49 -12.95 -7.02
CA ARG A 31 5.06 -13.15 -7.27
C ARG A 31 4.25 -12.23 -6.37
N ALA A 32 3.35 -11.47 -6.97
CA ALA A 32 2.34 -10.69 -6.27
C ALA A 32 0.95 -11.36 -6.43
N PRO A 33 0.06 -11.24 -5.45
CA PRO A 33 -1.29 -11.76 -5.58
C PRO A 33 -2.05 -10.98 -6.66
N LEU A 34 -2.75 -11.70 -7.52
CA LEU A 34 -3.55 -11.08 -8.57
C LEU A 34 -4.90 -10.64 -7.99
N PHE A 35 -5.47 -9.55 -8.50
CA PHE A 35 -6.82 -9.11 -8.10
C PHE A 35 -7.86 -10.22 -8.26
N THR A 36 -7.79 -10.97 -9.35
CA THR A 36 -8.70 -12.09 -9.64
C THR A 36 -8.58 -13.20 -8.60
N GLU A 37 -7.37 -13.49 -8.15
CA GLU A 37 -7.09 -14.46 -7.09
C GLU A 37 -7.62 -13.98 -5.75
N MET A 38 -7.73 -12.68 -5.49
CA MET A 38 -8.19 -12.18 -4.19
C MET A 38 -9.70 -11.89 -4.16
N CYS A 39 -10.29 -11.44 -5.26
CA CYS A 39 -11.64 -10.86 -5.25
C CYS A 39 -12.66 -11.60 -6.12
N VAL A 40 -12.21 -12.47 -7.03
CA VAL A 40 -13.10 -13.14 -7.98
C VAL A 40 -13.11 -14.63 -7.74
N GLU A 41 -11.94 -15.25 -7.69
CA GLU A 41 -11.79 -16.70 -7.51
C GLU A 41 -10.70 -17.05 -6.49
N SER A 42 -11.03 -16.82 -5.21
CA SER A 42 -10.11 -17.02 -4.09
C SER A 42 -9.60 -18.43 -3.91
N VAL A 43 -10.33 -19.46 -4.35
CA VAL A 43 -9.87 -20.86 -4.24
C VAL A 43 -9.02 -21.17 -5.47
N PRO A 44 -7.75 -21.55 -5.37
CA PRO A 44 -6.90 -21.87 -6.53
C PRO A 44 -7.37 -23.18 -7.22
N PRO A 45 -6.98 -23.42 -8.48
CA PRO A 45 -7.43 -24.60 -9.18
C PRO A 45 -6.86 -25.88 -8.57
N ILE A 46 -7.67 -26.94 -8.56
CA ILE A 46 -7.24 -28.27 -8.08
C ILE A 46 -6.09 -28.79 -8.96
N SER A 47 -6.12 -28.45 -10.25
CA SER A 47 -5.01 -28.69 -11.17
C SER A 47 -4.90 -27.59 -12.23
N ARG A 48 -3.67 -27.13 -12.50
CA ARG A 48 -3.36 -26.26 -13.66
C ARG A 48 -3.46 -26.98 -15.01
N SER A 49 -3.74 -28.27 -15.05
CA SER A 49 -4.01 -28.98 -16.30
C SER A 49 -5.51 -29.02 -16.65
N ASN A 50 -6.39 -28.57 -15.76
CA ASN A 50 -7.83 -28.59 -15.99
C ASN A 50 -8.25 -27.38 -16.85
N SER A 51 -8.35 -27.59 -18.16
CA SER A 51 -8.70 -26.55 -19.12
C SER A 51 -10.08 -25.93 -18.91
N VAL A 52 -11.06 -26.72 -18.48
CA VAL A 52 -12.44 -26.24 -18.20
C VAL A 52 -12.45 -25.31 -17.01
N GLU A 53 -11.75 -25.69 -15.94
CA GLU A 53 -11.62 -24.84 -14.77
C GLU A 53 -10.92 -23.53 -15.13
N GLN A 54 -9.80 -23.60 -15.86
CA GLN A 54 -9.06 -22.43 -16.35
C GLN A 54 -9.89 -21.49 -17.23
N GLU A 55 -10.70 -22.05 -18.12
CA GLU A 55 -11.61 -21.28 -18.97
C GLU A 55 -12.64 -20.55 -18.13
N ARG A 56 -13.27 -21.22 -17.15
CA ARG A 56 -14.20 -20.59 -16.20
C ARG A 56 -13.55 -19.41 -15.47
N ARG A 57 -12.31 -19.58 -14.98
CA ARG A 57 -11.56 -18.51 -14.29
C ARG A 57 -11.29 -17.32 -15.20
N THR A 58 -10.90 -17.62 -16.44
CA THR A 58 -10.62 -16.62 -17.46
C THR A 58 -11.88 -15.80 -17.77
N VAL A 59 -13.03 -16.47 -17.89
CA VAL A 59 -14.33 -15.80 -18.12
C VAL A 59 -14.72 -14.96 -16.90
N ALA A 60 -14.61 -15.49 -15.68
CA ALA A 60 -14.93 -14.75 -14.46
C ALA A 60 -14.07 -13.49 -14.29
N ALA A 61 -12.76 -13.60 -14.55
CA ALA A 61 -11.83 -12.47 -14.56
C ALA A 61 -12.24 -11.40 -15.58
N ARG A 62 -12.60 -11.81 -16.81
CA ARG A 62 -13.06 -10.88 -17.86
C ARG A 62 -14.36 -10.17 -17.49
N LEU A 63 -15.35 -10.89 -16.96
CA LEU A 63 -16.63 -10.32 -16.55
C LEU A 63 -16.45 -9.34 -15.38
N SER A 64 -15.63 -9.69 -14.40
CA SER A 64 -15.30 -8.79 -13.28
C SER A 64 -14.61 -7.51 -13.77
N ALA A 65 -13.67 -7.63 -14.72
CA ALA A 65 -13.01 -6.47 -15.33
C ALA A 65 -14.01 -5.54 -16.05
N GLN A 66 -14.94 -6.11 -16.82
CA GLN A 66 -16.00 -5.35 -17.51
C GLN A 66 -16.96 -4.65 -16.54
N MET A 67 -17.38 -5.33 -15.48
CA MET A 67 -18.26 -4.74 -14.45
C MET A 67 -17.56 -3.59 -13.73
N ASN A 68 -16.29 -3.77 -13.37
CA ASN A 68 -15.51 -2.70 -12.74
C ASN A 68 -15.32 -1.51 -13.68
N GLU A 69 -15.09 -1.70 -14.98
CA GLU A 69 -15.01 -0.59 -15.94
C GLU A 69 -16.31 0.23 -15.99
N GLN A 70 -17.46 -0.43 -15.94
CA GLN A 70 -18.77 0.26 -15.91
C GLN A 70 -19.03 1.01 -14.61
N LEU A 71 -18.61 0.44 -13.47
CA LEU A 71 -18.77 1.06 -12.16
C LEU A 71 -17.81 2.24 -11.95
N VAL A 72 -16.54 2.05 -12.33
CA VAL A 72 -15.45 3.01 -12.15
C VAL A 72 -15.47 4.12 -13.21
N GLY A 73 -16.04 3.86 -14.39
CA GLY A 73 -16.32 4.88 -15.43
C GLY A 73 -17.24 6.03 -14.98
N ARG A 74 -17.70 6.03 -13.73
CA ARG A 74 -18.40 7.14 -13.09
C ARG A 74 -17.45 8.15 -12.40
N THR A 75 -16.17 7.83 -12.18
CA THR A 75 -15.16 8.74 -11.62
C THR A 75 -13.75 8.51 -12.21
N ASP A 76 -13.28 9.44 -13.05
CA ASP A 76 -11.95 9.38 -13.70
C ASP A 76 -10.78 9.19 -12.70
N MET A 77 -10.94 9.68 -11.46
CA MET A 77 -9.94 9.59 -10.39
C MET A 77 -9.77 8.17 -9.81
N MET A 78 -10.83 7.34 -9.82
CA MET A 78 -10.77 5.97 -9.30
C MET A 78 -10.21 5.01 -10.35
N ALA A 79 -10.54 5.23 -11.64
CA ALA A 79 -9.92 4.53 -12.78
C ALA A 79 -8.40 4.75 -12.82
N ALA A 80 -7.99 5.97 -12.50
CA ALA A 80 -6.61 6.38 -12.39
C ALA A 80 -5.84 5.68 -11.25
N SER A 81 -6.49 5.45 -10.11
CA SER A 81 -5.84 4.87 -8.92
C SER A 81 -5.75 3.35 -8.95
N HIS A 82 -6.56 2.67 -9.77
CA HIS A 82 -6.55 1.22 -9.99
C HIS A 82 -6.25 0.86 -11.47
N PRO A 83 -5.00 1.06 -11.94
CA PRO A 83 -4.63 0.64 -13.29
C PRO A 83 -4.68 -0.90 -13.41
N ARG A 84 -5.55 -1.38 -14.29
CA ARG A 84 -5.68 -2.73 -14.90
C ARG A 84 -5.09 -3.93 -14.14
N PHE A 85 -6.00 -4.86 -13.86
CA PHE A 85 -5.96 -6.16 -13.14
C PHE A 85 -4.81 -7.17 -13.39
N ALA A 86 -3.55 -6.78 -13.35
CA ALA A 86 -2.46 -7.74 -13.22
C ALA A 86 -2.21 -8.09 -11.75
N ILE A 87 -1.77 -7.12 -10.94
CA ILE A 87 -1.44 -7.27 -9.51
C ILE A 87 -2.22 -6.24 -8.70
N GLU A 88 -2.54 -6.52 -7.44
CA GLU A 88 -3.23 -5.56 -6.57
C GLU A 88 -2.77 -5.66 -5.11
N GLU A 89 -3.20 -4.72 -4.27
CA GLU A 89 -2.97 -4.72 -2.83
C GLU A 89 -3.48 -6.00 -2.16
N ASP A 90 -2.62 -6.61 -1.36
CA ASP A 90 -2.98 -7.71 -0.46
C ASP A 90 -3.92 -7.25 0.68
N TYR A 91 -4.25 -5.95 0.72
CA TYR A 91 -5.43 -5.42 1.42
C TYR A 91 -6.70 -6.25 1.16
N HIS A 92 -6.91 -6.75 -0.07
CA HIS A 92 -8.11 -7.53 -0.37
C HIS A 92 -8.17 -8.87 0.38
N ILE A 93 -7.02 -9.42 0.78
CA ILE A 93 -6.94 -10.61 1.64
C ILE A 93 -7.29 -10.22 3.08
N LEU A 94 -6.72 -9.12 3.60
CA LEU A 94 -7.04 -8.59 4.93
C LEU A 94 -8.53 -8.21 5.05
N ARG A 95 -9.12 -7.66 3.99
CA ARG A 95 -10.54 -7.33 3.90
C ARG A 95 -11.44 -8.57 4.03
N GLN A 96 -11.04 -9.71 3.45
CA GLN A 96 -11.80 -10.98 3.61
C GLN A 96 -11.81 -11.46 5.07
N ALA A 97 -10.77 -11.15 5.84
CA ALA A 97 -10.74 -11.36 7.28
C ALA A 97 -11.51 -10.28 8.09
N GLY A 98 -12.18 -9.33 7.44
CA GLY A 98 -12.95 -8.28 8.09
C GLY A 98 -12.17 -6.99 8.38
N VAL A 99 -10.88 -6.89 8.04
CA VAL A 99 -10.09 -5.65 8.17
C VAL A 99 -10.39 -4.73 6.98
N ALA A 100 -11.57 -4.12 7.00
CA ALA A 100 -12.08 -3.35 5.88
C ALA A 100 -12.03 -1.83 6.13
N VAL A 101 -10.82 -1.27 6.06
CA VAL A 101 -10.53 0.14 6.37
C VAL A 101 -11.44 1.11 5.61
N PHE A 102 -11.67 0.89 4.33
CA PHE A 102 -12.50 1.78 3.52
C PHE A 102 -13.99 1.78 3.90
N TYR A 103 -14.52 0.69 4.45
CA TYR A 103 -15.91 0.67 4.92
C TYR A 103 -16.12 1.56 6.15
N THR A 104 -15.08 1.77 6.97
CA THR A 104 -15.19 2.76 8.07
C THR A 104 -15.34 4.19 7.58
N MET A 105 -14.96 4.48 6.33
CA MET A 105 -15.14 5.80 5.71
C MET A 105 -16.55 5.99 5.14
N GLU A 106 -17.30 4.91 4.97
CA GLU A 106 -18.71 4.91 4.58
C GLU A 106 -19.64 4.99 5.81
N CYS A 107 -19.13 4.72 7.01
CA CYS A 107 -19.85 4.92 8.26
C CYS A 107 -19.84 6.41 8.64
N SER A 108 -21.00 7.07 8.54
CA SER A 108 -21.15 8.49 8.91
C SER A 108 -21.10 8.74 10.43
N GLU A 109 -21.24 7.69 11.24
CA GLU A 109 -21.17 7.76 12.70
C GLU A 109 -19.71 7.80 13.20
N HIS A 110 -19.36 8.91 13.85
CA HIS A 110 -18.09 9.03 14.55
C HIS A 110 -18.08 8.11 15.78
N GLN A 111 -16.95 7.45 16.05
CA GLN A 111 -16.78 6.54 17.19
C GLN A 111 -17.70 5.32 17.14
N SER A 112 -18.02 4.85 15.94
CA SER A 112 -18.74 3.58 15.78
C SER A 112 -17.96 2.41 16.40
N GLU A 113 -18.68 1.33 16.73
CA GLU A 113 -18.04 0.08 17.18
C GLU A 113 -17.07 -0.45 16.12
N CYS A 114 -17.39 -0.28 14.83
CA CYS A 114 -16.51 -0.64 13.71
C CYS A 114 -15.19 0.13 13.74
N GLU A 115 -15.24 1.44 14.00
CA GLU A 115 -14.06 2.28 14.11
C GLU A 115 -13.20 1.86 15.31
N SER A 116 -13.84 1.68 16.47
CA SER A 116 -13.16 1.27 17.71
C SER A 116 -12.48 -0.09 17.53
N TRP A 117 -13.17 -1.05 16.90
CA TRP A 117 -12.64 -2.37 16.58
C TRP A 117 -11.47 -2.30 15.58
N LEU A 118 -11.55 -1.44 14.56
CA LEU A 118 -10.49 -1.31 13.55
C LEU A 118 -9.20 -0.78 14.18
N TYR A 119 -9.29 0.27 15.00
CA TYR A 119 -8.11 0.92 15.58
C TYR A 119 -7.57 0.27 16.85
N ASP A 120 -8.33 -0.63 17.47
CA ASP A 120 -7.81 -1.58 18.44
C ASP A 120 -6.83 -2.53 17.74
N ASP A 121 -5.53 -2.37 18.00
CA ASP A 121 -4.49 -3.23 17.42
C ASP A 121 -4.28 -4.52 18.22
N THR A 122 -5.00 -4.72 19.31
CA THR A 122 -5.00 -6.00 20.03
C THR A 122 -5.78 -7.05 19.25
N ASN A 123 -5.38 -8.31 19.41
CA ASN A 123 -6.09 -9.47 18.85
C ASN A 123 -6.27 -9.42 17.32
N LYS A 124 -5.32 -8.82 16.58
CA LYS A 124 -5.35 -8.77 15.11
C LYS A 124 -4.59 -9.92 14.43
N ASP A 125 -4.09 -10.89 15.20
CA ASP A 125 -3.39 -12.08 14.69
C ASP A 125 -4.21 -12.86 13.67
N TYR A 126 -5.52 -13.03 13.91
CA TYR A 126 -6.40 -13.78 13.01
C TYR A 126 -6.37 -13.26 11.55
N ALA A 127 -6.16 -11.95 11.36
CA ALA A 127 -6.13 -11.35 10.03
C ALA A 127 -4.88 -11.79 9.27
N TYR A 128 -3.75 -11.92 9.97
CA TYR A 128 -2.48 -12.37 9.40
C TYR A 128 -2.40 -13.91 9.34
N ASP A 129 -3.04 -14.64 10.26
CA ASP A 129 -3.25 -16.09 10.14
C ASP A 129 -4.01 -16.44 8.85
N TYR A 130 -5.09 -15.69 8.59
CA TYR A 130 -5.85 -15.82 7.36
C TYR A 130 -5.00 -15.44 6.15
N HIS A 131 -4.24 -14.34 6.25
CA HIS A 131 -3.36 -13.88 5.18
C HIS A 131 -2.30 -14.94 4.80
N GLU A 132 -1.61 -15.51 5.78
CA GLU A 132 -0.64 -16.59 5.57
C GLU A 132 -1.29 -17.82 4.96
N THR A 133 -2.48 -18.18 5.44
CA THR A 133 -3.24 -19.31 4.91
C THR A 133 -3.62 -19.09 3.46
N PHE A 134 -4.01 -17.87 3.11
CA PHE A 134 -4.34 -17.47 1.74
C PHE A 134 -3.13 -17.61 0.81
N LEU A 135 -1.98 -17.05 1.20
CA LEU A 135 -0.76 -17.17 0.41
C LEU A 135 -0.27 -18.62 0.30
N ARG A 136 -0.40 -19.41 1.37
CA ARG A 136 -0.06 -20.84 1.37
C ARG A 136 -0.96 -21.63 0.42
N MET A 137 -2.25 -21.30 0.39
CA MET A 137 -3.21 -21.84 -0.55
C MET A 137 -2.81 -21.45 -1.99
N LEU A 138 -2.51 -20.19 -2.27
CA LEU A 138 -2.05 -19.79 -3.60
C LEU A 138 -0.74 -20.49 -3.99
N ASN A 139 0.19 -20.69 -3.06
CA ASN A 139 1.44 -21.42 -3.30
C ASN A 139 1.22 -22.90 -3.68
N SER A 140 0.12 -23.52 -3.25
CA SER A 140 -0.14 -24.94 -3.57
C SER A 140 -0.43 -25.15 -5.05
N ALA A 141 -1.01 -24.14 -5.72
CA ALA A 141 -1.21 -24.14 -7.15
C ALA A 141 -0.08 -23.41 -7.89
N ASP A 142 0.36 -22.27 -7.37
CA ASP A 142 1.36 -21.38 -7.99
C ASP A 142 2.33 -20.77 -6.98
N ALA A 143 3.36 -21.52 -6.61
CA ALA A 143 4.40 -20.99 -5.75
C ALA A 143 5.21 -19.88 -6.45
N SER A 144 5.53 -18.83 -5.69
CA SER A 144 6.58 -17.89 -6.12
C SER A 144 7.91 -18.63 -6.31
N PRO A 145 8.68 -18.34 -7.38
CA PRO A 145 10.01 -18.90 -7.56
C PRO A 145 10.96 -18.57 -6.41
N PHE A 146 10.91 -17.34 -5.87
CA PHE A 146 11.81 -16.90 -4.79
C PHE A 146 11.13 -16.15 -3.66
N HIS A 147 10.27 -15.17 -3.93
CA HIS A 147 9.62 -14.43 -2.84
C HIS A 147 8.25 -13.88 -3.24
N TRP A 148 7.42 -13.69 -2.22
CA TRP A 148 6.20 -12.93 -2.38
C TRP A 148 6.51 -11.44 -2.42
N LEU A 149 5.75 -10.70 -3.22
CA LEU A 149 5.73 -9.25 -3.24
C LEU A 149 4.34 -8.82 -2.77
N LEU A 150 4.29 -8.12 -1.63
CA LEU A 150 3.06 -7.68 -0.97
C LEU A 150 3.08 -6.16 -0.82
N LYS A 151 1.90 -5.54 -0.80
CA LYS A 151 1.78 -4.08 -0.65
C LYS A 151 0.41 -3.72 -0.13
N SER A 152 0.39 -3.11 1.05
CA SER A 152 -0.82 -2.52 1.59
C SER A 152 -0.47 -1.42 2.59
N PRO A 153 -1.04 -0.20 2.45
CA PRO A 153 -0.93 0.81 3.48
C PRO A 153 -1.49 0.31 4.83
N VAL A 154 -2.47 -0.60 4.84
CA VAL A 154 -3.11 -1.13 6.05
C VAL A 154 -2.12 -1.87 6.96
N HIS A 155 -1.04 -2.43 6.42
CA HIS A 155 0.04 -3.00 7.23
C HIS A 155 0.60 -2.03 8.26
N SER A 156 0.64 -0.73 7.96
CA SER A 156 1.14 0.32 8.85
C SER A 156 0.31 0.48 10.13
N LEU A 157 -0.95 0.01 10.14
CA LEU A 157 -1.77 -0.02 11.35
C LEU A 157 -1.37 -1.15 12.30
N TYR A 158 -0.75 -2.21 11.79
CA TYR A 158 -0.54 -3.48 12.51
C TYR A 158 0.89 -4.02 12.38
N LEU A 159 1.91 -3.13 12.31
CA LEU A 159 3.32 -3.50 12.05
C LEU A 159 3.87 -4.58 13.00
N ASN A 160 3.53 -4.52 14.29
CA ASN A 160 3.93 -5.54 15.27
C ASN A 160 3.34 -6.92 14.94
N THR A 161 2.07 -6.97 14.58
CA THR A 161 1.42 -8.23 14.20
C THR A 161 1.96 -8.75 12.88
N LEU A 162 2.19 -7.86 11.91
CA LEU A 162 2.83 -8.21 10.64
C LEU A 162 4.18 -8.90 10.87
N LEU A 163 5.08 -8.32 11.68
CA LEU A 163 6.40 -8.89 11.91
C LEU A 163 6.39 -10.16 12.77
N ARG A 164 5.39 -10.37 13.61
CA ARG A 164 5.23 -11.66 14.33
C ARG A 164 4.90 -12.81 13.37
N HIS A 165 4.11 -12.54 12.33
CA HIS A 165 3.68 -13.52 11.32
C HIS A 165 4.72 -13.67 10.19
N TYR A 166 5.39 -12.57 9.82
CA TYR A 166 6.47 -12.57 8.84
C TYR A 166 7.79 -12.05 9.44
N PRO A 167 8.43 -12.80 10.36
CA PRO A 167 9.65 -12.34 11.05
C PRO A 167 10.85 -12.14 10.11
N ASN A 168 10.83 -12.79 8.93
CA ASN A 168 11.87 -12.67 7.92
C ASN A 168 11.44 -11.76 6.74
N ALA A 169 10.39 -10.97 6.90
CA ALA A 169 9.94 -10.07 5.84
C ALA A 169 10.96 -8.97 5.57
N ALA A 170 11.16 -8.67 4.28
CA ALA A 170 11.90 -7.51 3.83
C ALA A 170 10.94 -6.32 3.72
N LEU A 171 10.94 -5.43 4.71
CA LEU A 171 9.97 -4.33 4.78
C LEU A 171 10.52 -3.06 4.12
N ILE A 172 9.75 -2.56 3.15
CA ILE A 172 10.00 -1.28 2.49
C ILE A 172 8.94 -0.30 2.96
N MET A 173 9.33 0.75 3.67
CA MET A 173 8.42 1.79 4.13
C MET A 173 8.51 3.00 3.20
N THR A 174 7.37 3.41 2.65
CA THR A 174 7.31 4.54 1.71
C THR A 174 6.83 5.81 2.41
N HIS A 175 7.49 6.93 2.10
CA HIS A 175 7.24 8.23 2.74
C HIS A 175 7.01 9.32 1.71
N ARG A 176 6.04 10.19 1.97
CA ARG A 176 5.82 11.41 1.19
C ARG A 176 5.50 12.55 2.14
N ARG A 177 5.94 13.75 1.74
CA ARG A 177 5.61 14.99 2.41
C ARG A 177 4.10 15.14 2.63
N LEU A 178 3.71 15.45 3.86
CA LEU A 178 2.30 15.44 4.27
C LEU A 178 1.50 16.61 3.67
N ASP A 179 2.18 17.70 3.29
CA ASP A 179 1.55 18.83 2.59
C ASP A 179 0.98 18.43 1.22
N ASP A 180 1.58 17.45 0.54
CA ASP A 180 1.08 16.90 -0.71
C ASP A 180 0.21 15.65 -0.52
N LEU A 181 0.53 14.83 0.48
CA LEU A 181 -0.15 13.55 0.73
C LEU A 181 -1.60 13.77 1.18
N LEU A 182 -1.83 14.63 2.18
CA LEU A 182 -3.14 14.73 2.82
C LEU A 182 -4.25 15.17 1.86
N PRO A 183 -4.11 16.24 1.05
CA PRO A 183 -5.19 16.61 0.13
C PRO A 183 -5.33 15.62 -1.03
N SER A 184 -4.24 14.98 -1.46
CA SER A 184 -4.30 13.89 -2.45
C SER A 184 -5.11 12.70 -1.92
N TYR A 185 -4.93 12.35 -0.65
CA TYR A 185 -5.66 11.28 0.00
C TYR A 185 -7.13 11.64 0.23
N CYS A 186 -7.44 12.83 0.75
CA CYS A 186 -8.83 13.26 0.95
C CYS A 186 -9.62 13.26 -0.36
N ARG A 187 -9.03 13.71 -1.49
CA ARG A 187 -9.69 13.64 -2.80
C ARG A 187 -9.96 12.20 -3.27
N LEU A 188 -9.04 11.26 -3.01
CA LEU A 188 -9.27 9.84 -3.30
C LEU A 188 -10.47 9.33 -2.49
N VAL A 189 -10.53 9.64 -1.20
CA VAL A 189 -11.61 9.21 -0.32
C VAL A 189 -12.94 9.87 -0.75
N TRP A 190 -12.96 11.15 -1.10
CA TRP A 190 -14.16 11.80 -1.64
C TRP A 190 -14.66 11.11 -2.91
N ALA A 191 -13.77 10.77 -3.84
CA ALA A 191 -14.14 10.04 -5.05
C ALA A 191 -14.70 8.64 -4.74
N PHE A 192 -14.05 7.91 -3.83
CA PHE A 192 -14.51 6.59 -3.37
C PHE A 192 -15.91 6.67 -2.73
N CYS A 193 -16.08 7.57 -1.77
CA CYS A 193 -17.32 7.79 -1.05
C CYS A 193 -18.45 8.28 -1.98
N SER A 194 -18.15 9.09 -3.00
CA SER A 194 -19.17 9.61 -3.94
C SER A 194 -19.93 8.53 -4.73
N VAL A 195 -19.41 7.30 -4.82
CA VAL A 195 -20.11 6.18 -5.45
C VAL A 195 -21.22 5.62 -4.56
N ASN A 196 -21.06 5.73 -3.23
CA ASN A 196 -21.92 5.09 -2.24
C ASN A 196 -22.82 6.08 -1.48
N PHE A 197 -22.48 7.37 -1.47
CA PHE A 197 -23.34 8.42 -0.92
C PHE A 197 -24.21 9.06 -2.01
N SER A 198 -25.49 9.27 -1.70
CA SER A 198 -26.39 10.04 -2.57
C SER A 198 -25.98 11.52 -2.59
N GLU A 199 -26.16 12.22 -3.72
CA GLU A 199 -25.97 13.70 -3.77
C GLU A 199 -26.86 14.43 -2.75
N ALA A 200 -27.99 13.83 -2.36
CA ALA A 200 -28.89 14.33 -1.33
C ALA A 200 -28.45 13.96 0.10
N ASP A 201 -27.53 13.01 0.25
CA ASP A 201 -26.94 12.67 1.54
C ASP A 201 -25.85 13.69 1.85
N SER A 202 -26.23 14.71 2.60
CA SER A 202 -25.36 15.79 3.07
C SER A 202 -24.28 15.33 4.06
N THR A 203 -23.81 14.08 3.98
CA THR A 203 -22.61 13.60 4.68
C THR A 203 -21.46 14.46 4.18
N SER A 204 -21.22 15.56 4.90
CA SER A 204 -20.45 16.68 4.39
C SER A 204 -19.08 16.21 3.93
N GLN A 205 -18.57 16.80 2.86
CA GLN A 205 -17.16 16.64 2.47
C GLN A 205 -16.23 16.81 3.69
N GLY A 206 -16.63 17.64 4.67
CA GLY A 206 -15.98 17.78 5.98
C GLY A 206 -15.99 16.52 6.87
N THR A 207 -17.09 15.77 6.94
CA THR A 207 -17.18 14.48 7.65
C THR A 207 -16.21 13.47 7.03
N VAL A 208 -16.27 13.30 5.71
CA VAL A 208 -15.37 12.37 4.99
C VAL A 208 -13.91 12.80 5.15
N THR A 209 -13.63 14.11 5.10
CA THR A 209 -12.30 14.66 5.36
C THR A 209 -11.83 14.33 6.77
N THR A 210 -12.68 14.49 7.77
CA THR A 210 -12.36 14.17 9.18
C THR A 210 -11.99 12.69 9.34
N LEU A 211 -12.78 11.79 8.77
CA LEU A 211 -12.51 10.35 8.81
C LEU A 211 -11.20 9.99 8.08
N ALA A 212 -10.97 10.60 6.91
CA ALA A 212 -9.74 10.42 6.15
C ALA A 212 -8.49 10.88 6.93
N LEU A 213 -8.54 12.07 7.51
CA LEU A 213 -7.43 12.59 8.33
C LEU A 213 -7.19 11.71 9.56
N LYS A 214 -8.26 11.25 10.22
CA LYS A 214 -8.17 10.39 11.40
C LYS A 214 -7.46 9.06 11.10
N LEU A 215 -7.73 8.45 9.95
CA LEU A 215 -7.03 7.24 9.53
C LEU A 215 -5.52 7.51 9.33
N ILE A 216 -5.16 8.58 8.63
CA ILE A 216 -3.76 8.96 8.45
C ILE A 216 -3.08 9.26 9.79
N ASP A 217 -3.76 9.95 10.72
CA ASP A 217 -3.24 10.18 12.06
C ASP A 217 -2.90 8.87 12.76
N LYS A 218 -3.82 7.89 12.70
CA LYS A 218 -3.61 6.58 13.31
C LYS A 218 -2.44 5.86 12.67
N MET A 219 -2.32 5.86 11.35
CA MET A 219 -1.18 5.26 10.66
C MET A 219 0.14 5.93 11.04
N ILE A 220 0.21 7.26 11.08
CA ILE A 220 1.40 8.00 11.50
C ILE A 220 1.76 7.69 12.95
N GLN A 221 0.79 7.74 13.87
CA GLN A 221 1.00 7.41 15.28
C GLN A 221 1.57 5.99 15.45
N ARG A 222 1.05 5.02 14.69
CA ARG A 222 1.52 3.62 14.72
C ARG A 222 2.93 3.49 14.17
N ILE A 223 3.24 4.14 13.05
CA ILE A 223 4.60 4.14 12.47
C ILE A 223 5.60 4.78 13.44
N VAL A 224 5.30 5.98 13.97
CA VAL A 224 6.18 6.67 14.93
C VAL A 224 6.41 5.79 16.15
N LYS A 225 5.34 5.33 16.81
CA LYS A 225 5.43 4.44 17.98
C LYS A 225 6.26 3.19 17.68
N PHE A 226 6.06 2.59 16.52
CA PHE A 226 6.79 1.40 16.10
C PHE A 226 8.29 1.68 15.90
N ARG A 227 8.66 2.81 15.29
CA ARG A 227 10.06 3.17 15.02
C ARG A 227 10.81 3.68 16.25
N THR A 228 10.11 4.27 17.22
CA THR A 228 10.73 4.83 18.45
C THR A 228 10.63 3.92 19.67
N CYS A 229 9.99 2.75 19.54
CA CYS A 229 9.89 1.79 20.64
C CYS A 229 11.26 1.23 21.02
N GLU A 230 11.64 1.35 22.30
CA GLU A 230 12.92 0.84 22.82
C GLU A 230 13.07 -0.68 22.61
N GLN A 231 11.98 -1.45 22.71
CA GLN A 231 12.00 -2.90 22.47
C GLN A 231 12.41 -3.25 21.03
N HIS A 232 12.20 -2.33 20.07
CA HIS A 232 12.61 -2.52 18.68
C HIS A 232 14.01 -1.95 18.39
N SER A 233 14.61 -1.22 19.34
CA SER A 233 15.93 -0.61 19.15
C SER A 233 17.05 -1.64 18.96
N GLU A 234 16.81 -2.90 19.35
CA GLU A 234 17.74 -4.03 19.14
C GLU A 234 17.25 -5.03 18.08
N ASP A 235 16.00 -4.90 17.62
CA ASP A 235 15.38 -5.81 16.66
C ASP A 235 15.98 -5.61 15.26
N GLN A 236 16.60 -6.66 14.74
CA GLN A 236 17.26 -6.64 13.42
C GLN A 236 16.26 -6.49 12.28
N ALA A 237 15.05 -7.04 12.39
CA ALA A 237 14.03 -6.90 11.36
C ALA A 237 13.57 -5.43 11.26
N VAL A 238 13.46 -4.74 12.40
CA VAL A 238 13.11 -3.31 12.44
C VAL A 238 14.24 -2.43 11.93
N LYS A 239 15.49 -2.76 12.27
CA LYS A 239 16.68 -2.07 11.73
C LYS A 239 16.87 -2.27 10.24
N ALA A 240 16.43 -3.41 9.71
CA ALA A 240 16.51 -3.74 8.30
C ALA A 240 15.40 -3.10 7.45
N ILE A 241 14.45 -2.36 8.03
CA ILE A 241 13.45 -1.63 7.24
C ILE A 241 14.14 -0.60 6.37
N LEU A 242 13.83 -0.61 5.07
CA LEU A 242 14.32 0.38 4.13
C LEU A 242 13.26 1.47 3.90
N ASP A 243 13.59 2.69 4.29
CA ASP A 243 12.75 3.87 4.07
C ASP A 243 12.99 4.43 2.65
N VAL A 244 11.91 4.65 1.90
CA VAL A 244 11.93 5.16 0.52
C VAL A 244 11.14 6.47 0.45
N ALA A 245 11.82 7.56 0.13
CA ALA A 245 11.19 8.86 -0.10
C ALA A 245 10.53 8.91 -1.48
N TYR A 246 9.34 9.52 -1.55
CA TYR A 246 8.59 9.71 -2.79
C TYR A 246 9.39 10.46 -3.85
N ASP A 247 10.07 11.53 -3.46
CA ASP A 247 10.83 12.36 -4.40
C ASP A 247 11.99 11.57 -5.01
N ASP A 248 12.71 10.77 -4.21
CA ASP A 248 13.77 9.88 -4.71
C ASP A 248 13.21 8.82 -5.67
N LEU A 249 12.06 8.22 -5.34
CA LEU A 249 11.38 7.24 -6.20
C LEU A 249 10.90 7.85 -7.53
N MET A 250 10.41 9.09 -7.53
CA MET A 250 9.99 9.76 -8.75
C MET A 250 11.19 10.15 -9.62
N ASN A 251 12.30 10.55 -9.00
CA ASN A 251 13.52 10.98 -9.70
C ASN A 251 14.29 9.79 -10.31
N GLU A 252 14.51 8.72 -9.53
CA GLU A 252 15.35 7.58 -9.94
C GLU A 252 14.68 6.22 -9.63
N PRO A 253 13.55 5.89 -10.28
CA PRO A 253 12.75 4.71 -9.93
C PRO A 253 13.52 3.38 -10.00
N ILE A 254 14.31 3.17 -11.05
CA ILE A 254 15.12 1.95 -11.20
C ILE A 254 16.25 1.92 -10.17
N GLY A 255 16.88 3.07 -9.90
CA GLY A 255 17.93 3.18 -8.89
C GLY A 255 17.41 2.81 -7.49
N ILE A 256 16.18 3.20 -7.15
CA ILE A 256 15.52 2.79 -5.91
C ILE A 256 15.28 1.28 -5.86
N VAL A 257 14.85 0.65 -6.96
CA VAL A 257 14.70 -0.80 -7.00
C VAL A 257 16.03 -1.52 -6.79
N HIS A 258 17.12 -1.06 -7.42
CA HIS A 258 18.45 -1.65 -7.19
C HIS A 258 18.87 -1.51 -5.72
N ARG A 259 18.69 -0.32 -5.12
CA ARG A 259 18.94 -0.10 -3.69
C ARG A 259 18.15 -1.04 -2.79
N ILE A 260 16.88 -1.29 -3.10
CA ILE A 260 16.03 -2.24 -2.36
C ILE A 260 16.64 -3.64 -2.43
N TYR A 261 16.99 -4.11 -3.62
CA TYR A 261 17.54 -5.45 -3.80
C TYR A 261 18.89 -5.59 -3.09
N ASP A 262 19.78 -4.63 -3.25
CA ASP A 262 21.10 -4.64 -2.60
C ASP A 262 20.96 -4.64 -1.07
N HIS A 263 20.05 -3.82 -0.53
CA HIS A 263 19.80 -3.73 0.92
C HIS A 263 19.31 -5.05 1.53
N PHE A 264 18.45 -5.79 0.81
CA PHE A 264 17.95 -7.10 1.24
C PHE A 264 18.78 -8.28 0.73
N ALA A 265 19.97 -8.03 0.17
CA ALA A 265 20.86 -9.03 -0.41
C ALA A 265 20.18 -9.92 -1.48
N LEU A 266 19.24 -9.34 -2.23
CA LEU A 266 18.57 -9.95 -3.38
C LEU A 266 19.36 -9.63 -4.65
N ARG A 267 19.29 -10.54 -5.64
CA ARG A 267 19.93 -10.34 -6.93
C ARG A 267 18.90 -9.90 -7.96
N TRP A 268 19.18 -8.81 -8.64
CA TRP A 268 18.46 -8.39 -9.84
C TRP A 268 19.25 -8.80 -11.08
N SER A 269 18.57 -8.93 -12.22
CA SER A 269 19.16 -9.36 -13.50
C SER A 269 18.95 -8.32 -14.59
N ASP A 270 19.76 -8.36 -15.65
CA ASP A 270 19.59 -7.50 -16.82
C ASP A 270 18.20 -7.63 -17.45
N ALA A 271 17.61 -8.84 -17.41
CA ALA A 271 16.25 -9.08 -17.89
C ALA A 271 15.20 -8.35 -17.04
N PHE A 272 15.37 -8.36 -15.71
CA PHE A 272 14.50 -7.63 -14.79
C PHE A 272 14.64 -6.11 -15.01
N GLU A 273 15.86 -5.59 -15.14
CA GLU A 273 16.08 -4.18 -15.44
C GLU A 273 15.44 -3.77 -16.78
N ALA A 274 15.62 -4.57 -17.83
CA ALA A 274 15.00 -4.34 -19.12
C ALA A 274 13.45 -4.32 -19.04
N ALA A 275 12.85 -5.21 -18.24
CA ALA A 275 11.42 -5.25 -18.01
C ALA A 275 10.91 -3.99 -17.30
N MET A 276 11.61 -3.53 -16.24
CA MET A 276 11.28 -2.26 -15.57
C MET A 276 11.36 -1.07 -16.53
N ARG A 277 12.41 -0.99 -17.36
CA ARG A 277 12.56 0.07 -18.36
C ARG A 277 11.43 0.04 -19.40
N ALA A 278 10.99 -1.15 -19.82
CA ALA A 278 9.86 -1.30 -20.73
C ALA A 278 8.57 -0.83 -20.07
N TRP A 279 8.30 -1.27 -18.84
CA TRP A 279 7.12 -0.87 -18.08
C TRP A 279 7.03 0.65 -17.90
N LEU A 280 8.14 1.33 -17.57
CA LEU A 280 8.17 2.79 -17.44
C LEU A 280 7.89 3.53 -18.76
N ARG A 281 8.36 3.00 -19.89
CA ARG A 281 8.06 3.58 -21.22
C ARG A 281 6.57 3.47 -21.56
N ASP A 282 5.95 2.34 -21.21
CA ASP A 282 4.55 2.06 -21.52
C ASP A 282 3.58 2.78 -20.55
N ASN A 283 4.08 3.12 -19.35
CA ASN A 283 3.34 3.77 -18.28
C ASN A 283 3.99 5.12 -17.88
N PRO A 284 4.05 6.11 -18.79
CA PRO A 284 4.65 7.40 -18.49
C PRO A 284 3.91 8.08 -17.34
N GLN A 285 4.67 8.57 -16.37
CA GLN A 285 4.16 9.34 -15.24
C GLN A 285 3.43 10.59 -15.73
N GLY A 286 2.41 11.04 -15.00
CA GLY A 286 1.70 12.28 -15.30
C GLY A 286 0.56 12.18 -16.32
N LYS A 287 0.20 10.98 -16.81
CA LYS A 287 -1.06 10.74 -17.56
C LYS A 287 -2.32 11.23 -16.80
N GLN A 288 -2.21 11.48 -15.49
CA GLN A 288 -3.30 11.87 -14.60
C GLN A 288 -3.23 13.34 -14.14
N GLY A 289 -2.42 14.17 -14.81
CA GLY A 289 -2.30 15.59 -14.48
C GLY A 289 -1.51 15.86 -13.19
N ARG A 290 -0.70 16.92 -13.19
CA ARG A 290 -0.19 17.49 -11.93
C ARG A 290 -1.36 18.19 -11.24
N HIS A 291 -2.10 17.47 -10.43
CA HIS A 291 -3.06 18.11 -9.54
C HIS A 291 -2.29 18.94 -8.53
N THR A 292 -2.40 20.26 -8.65
CA THR A 292 -2.07 21.18 -7.56
C THR A 292 -3.07 20.91 -6.44
N TYR A 293 -2.60 20.23 -5.40
CA TYR A 293 -3.34 19.96 -4.19
C TYR A 293 -3.15 21.14 -3.24
N SER A 294 -4.24 21.59 -2.59
CA SER A 294 -4.16 22.67 -1.60
C SER A 294 -4.63 22.19 -0.25
N LEU A 295 -3.83 22.47 0.79
CA LEU A 295 -4.20 22.22 2.18
C LEU A 295 -5.46 22.99 2.60
N THR A 296 -5.73 24.13 1.95
CA THR A 296 -6.92 24.92 2.23
C THR A 296 -8.22 24.18 1.88
N GLU A 297 -8.21 23.25 0.92
CA GLU A 297 -9.39 22.45 0.54
C GLU A 297 -9.81 21.47 1.64
N ILE A 298 -8.88 21.11 2.52
CA ILE A 298 -9.11 20.21 3.65
C ILE A 298 -9.08 20.96 5.00
N GLY A 299 -9.08 22.30 4.96
CA GLY A 299 -9.11 23.15 6.15
C GLY A 299 -7.84 23.12 7.00
N LEU A 300 -6.68 22.80 6.39
CA LEU A 300 -5.39 22.76 7.08
C LEU A 300 -4.42 23.81 6.55
N THR A 301 -3.44 24.16 7.38
CA THR A 301 -2.28 24.98 7.03
C THR A 301 -0.99 24.16 7.12
N ARG A 302 0.12 24.72 6.62
CA ARG A 302 1.44 24.09 6.80
C ARG A 302 1.84 24.01 8.28
N GLU A 303 1.51 25.03 9.08
CA GLU A 303 1.80 25.08 10.51
C GLU A 303 1.05 23.98 11.28
N ASP A 304 -0.21 23.70 10.89
CA ASP A 304 -0.97 22.57 11.45
C ASP A 304 -0.26 21.24 11.21
N ILE A 305 0.29 21.04 10.01
CA ILE A 305 1.03 19.82 9.66
C ILE A 305 2.34 19.71 10.44
N GLU A 306 3.14 20.78 10.46
CA GLU A 306 4.43 20.81 11.15
C GLU A 306 4.27 20.54 12.64
N THR A 307 3.22 21.08 13.26
CA THR A 307 2.92 20.88 14.68
C THR A 307 2.35 19.49 14.95
N ARG A 308 1.34 19.06 14.17
CA ARG A 308 0.61 17.80 14.40
C ARG A 308 1.45 16.56 14.14
N TYR A 309 2.38 16.62 13.18
CA TYR A 309 3.17 15.48 12.72
C TYR A 309 4.67 15.66 12.90
N ALA A 310 5.08 16.50 13.87
CA ALA A 310 6.46 16.83 14.14
C ALA A 310 7.37 15.59 14.26
N ASP A 311 6.94 14.57 15.02
CA ASP A 311 7.75 13.35 15.23
C ASP A 311 7.99 12.57 13.94
N TYR A 312 6.95 12.41 13.11
CA TYR A 312 7.07 11.74 11.81
C TYR A 312 7.96 12.53 10.86
N ILE A 313 7.82 13.86 10.85
CA ILE A 313 8.65 14.75 10.04
C ILE A 313 10.12 14.68 10.47
N ASN A 314 10.38 14.65 11.78
CA ASN A 314 11.72 14.54 12.34
C ASN A 314 12.38 13.22 11.99
N LEU A 315 11.63 12.12 11.99
CA LEU A 315 12.14 10.79 11.66
C LEU A 315 12.53 10.64 10.18
N PHE A 316 11.75 11.21 9.26
CA PHE A 316 11.86 10.84 7.83
C PHE A 316 12.20 11.99 6.87
N PHE A 317 12.07 13.25 7.28
CA PHE A 317 12.22 14.40 6.35
C PHE A 317 13.20 15.47 6.81
N ARG A 318 13.73 15.40 8.04
CA ARG A 318 14.83 16.30 8.43
C ARG A 318 16.15 15.74 7.92
N SER A 319 16.79 16.47 7.02
CA SER A 319 18.18 16.23 6.65
C SER A 319 19.05 16.26 7.92
N SER A 320 19.99 15.32 8.05
CA SER A 320 21.06 15.44 9.05
C SER A 320 21.69 16.84 8.95
N PRO A 321 22.00 17.51 10.07
CA PRO A 321 22.64 18.82 10.00
C PRO A 321 23.91 18.68 9.17
N SER A 322 23.96 19.41 8.05
CA SER A 322 25.16 19.54 7.25
C SER A 322 26.30 19.91 8.18
N ASN A 323 27.36 19.10 8.20
CA ASN A 323 28.64 19.47 8.78
C ASN A 323 29.07 20.80 8.14
N THR A 324 28.80 21.91 8.82
CA THR A 324 29.48 23.17 8.60
C THR A 324 30.93 22.90 8.98
N VAL A 325 31.72 22.52 7.98
CA VAL A 325 33.17 22.56 8.06
C VAL A 325 33.53 24.00 8.40
N SER A 326 33.89 24.23 9.65
CA SER A 326 34.52 25.45 10.10
C SER A 326 35.82 25.60 9.32
N SER A 327 35.81 26.50 8.34
CA SER A 327 37.01 27.05 7.76
C SER A 327 37.75 27.83 8.86
N ASN A 328 38.86 27.27 9.33
CA ASN A 328 39.96 28.01 9.93
C ASN A 328 41.12 28.06 8.92
#